data_AF-A0A960FDC2-F1
#
_entry.id   AF-A0A960FDC2-F1
#
_cell.length_a   1.000
_cell.length_b   1.000
_cell.length_c   1.000
_cell.angle_alpha   90.00
_cell.angle_beta   90.00
_cell.angle_gamma   90.00
#
_symmetry.space_group_name_H-M   'P 1'
#
loop_
_entity.id
_entity.type
_entity.pdbx_description
1 polymer ?
#
loop_
_entity_poly.entity_id
_entity_poly.type
_entity_poly.pdbx_seq_one_letter_code
_entity_poly.pdbx_strand_id
1 'polypeptide(L)'
;MDVVGTVAEVVIGAIFVVAGASKVARGAEWPVQAAEMGVGRPVAGLVPWWEILIGALVAVGLGSPWPALAAFATLAGFTAAIVVQLRRGRHPQCACFGAWSTAPLGVGHVWRNLAFLAIAAVAVGFG
;
A
#
# COMPACT_ATOMS: atom_id res chain seq x y z
N MET A 1 -13.56 3.87 -19.87
CA MET A 1 -12.63 2.85 -19.34
C MET A 1 -11.86 2.25 -20.50
N ASP A 2 -10.61 2.68 -20.66
CA ASP A 2 -9.69 2.00 -21.56
C ASP A 2 -9.31 0.65 -20.93
N VAL A 3 -9.12 -0.40 -21.74
CA VAL A 3 -8.74 -1.75 -21.25
C VAL A 3 -7.52 -1.67 -20.32
N VAL A 4 -6.59 -0.76 -20.63
CA VAL A 4 -5.39 -0.49 -19.84
C VAL A 4 -5.73 0.07 -18.44
N GLY A 5 -6.68 0.99 -18.34
CA GLY A 5 -7.13 1.58 -17.07
C GLY A 5 -7.78 0.54 -16.17
N THR A 6 -8.70 -0.26 -16.72
CA THR A 6 -9.37 -1.33 -15.96
C THR A 6 -8.39 -2.39 -15.46
N VAL A 7 -7.42 -2.79 -16.28
CA VAL A 7 -6.38 -3.75 -15.83
C VAL A 7 -5.54 -3.13 -14.71
N ALA A 8 -5.16 -1.87 -14.81
CA ALA A 8 -4.41 -1.18 -13.77
C ALA A 8 -5.19 -1.07 -12.46
N GLU A 9 -6.48 -0.75 -12.52
CA GLU A 9 -7.39 -0.71 -11.37
C GLU A 9 -7.50 -2.09 -10.70
N VAL A 10 -7.76 -3.15 -11.46
CA VAL A 10 -7.86 -4.52 -10.91
C VAL A 10 -6.56 -4.93 -10.23
N VAL A 11 -5.41 -4.65 -10.85
CA VAL A 11 -4.09 -4.99 -10.29
C VAL A 11 -3.84 -4.23 -8.98
N ILE A 12 -4.05 -2.91 -8.95
CA ILE A 12 -3.84 -2.09 -7.76
C ILE A 12 -4.83 -2.46 -6.66
N GLY A 13 -6.09 -2.67 -7.02
CA GLY A 13 -7.12 -3.12 -6.10
C GLY A 13 -6.76 -4.44 -5.43
N ALA A 14 -6.35 -5.44 -6.21
CA ALA A 14 -5.89 -6.72 -5.68
C ALA A 14 -4.68 -6.57 -4.75
N ILE A 15 -3.69 -5.75 -5.11
CA ILE A 15 -2.52 -5.49 -4.26
C ILE A 15 -2.93 -4.91 -2.90
N PHE A 16 -3.83 -3.92 -2.89
CA PHE A 16 -4.33 -3.28 -1.67
C PHE A 16 -5.13 -4.25 -0.79
N VAL A 17 -6.01 -5.05 -1.39
CA VAL A 17 -6.79 -6.06 -0.66
C VAL A 17 -5.87 -7.09 -0.02
N VAL A 18 -4.91 -7.63 -0.77
CA VAL A 18 -3.93 -8.60 -0.26
C VAL A 18 -3.07 -7.98 0.84
N ALA A 19 -2.62 -6.73 0.65
CA ALA A 19 -1.84 -6.01 1.64
C ALA A 19 -2.61 -5.82 2.96
N GLY A 20 -3.87 -5.38 2.90
CA GLY A 20 -4.69 -5.19 4.09
C GLY A 20 -5.08 -6.52 4.76
N ALA A 21 -5.48 -7.52 3.98
CA ALA A 21 -5.81 -8.85 4.49
C ALA A 21 -4.62 -9.50 5.21
N SER A 22 -3.40 -9.34 4.67
CA SER A 22 -2.19 -9.85 5.31
C SER A 22 -1.90 -9.18 6.67
N LYS A 23 -2.22 -7.89 6.83
CA LYS A 23 -2.08 -7.18 8.10
C LYS A 23 -3.13 -7.60 9.11
N VAL A 24 -4.37 -7.82 8.67
CA VAL A 24 -5.44 -8.39 9.50
C VAL A 24 -5.04 -9.77 10.00
N ALA A 25 -4.51 -10.63 9.12
CA ALA A 25 -4.07 -11.98 9.47
C ALA A 25 -2.94 -12.01 10.52
N ARG A 26 -2.07 -10.99 10.56
CA ARG A 26 -1.00 -10.86 11.57
C ARG A 26 -1.47 -10.27 12.91
N GLY A 27 -2.71 -9.77 12.97
CA GLY A 27 -3.35 -9.31 14.21
C GLY A 27 -2.47 -8.39 15.05
N ALA A 28 -2.01 -8.87 16.21
CA ALA A 28 -1.24 -8.10 17.19
C ALA A 28 0.20 -7.78 16.76
N GLU A 29 0.78 -8.49 15.79
CA GLU A 29 2.16 -8.26 15.34
C GLU A 29 2.27 -6.99 14.47
N TRP A 30 1.22 -6.69 13.69
CA TRP A 30 1.21 -5.55 12.78
C TRP A 30 1.32 -4.19 13.51
N PRO A 31 0.55 -3.90 14.57
CA PRO A 31 0.67 -2.64 15.31
C PRO A 31 2.06 -2.42 15.93
N VAL A 32 2.77 -3.49 16.30
CA VAL A 32 4.14 -3.41 16.82
C VAL A 32 5.10 -2.99 15.71
N GLN A 33 5.01 -3.63 14.54
CA GLN A 33 5.83 -3.28 13.37
C GLN A 33 5.52 -1.88 12.83
N ALA A 34 4.26 -1.48 12.87
CA ALA A 34 3.84 -0.13 12.51
C ALA A 34 4.44 0.92 13.48
N ALA A 35 4.52 0.61 14.77
CA ALA A 35 5.16 1.48 15.76
C ALA A 35 6.67 1.64 15.51
N GLU A 36 7.38 0.60 15.06
CA GLU A 36 8.80 0.70 14.65
C GLU A 36 9.01 1.64 13.46
N MET A 37 8.00 1.78 12.59
CA MET A 37 7.98 2.75 11.50
C MET A 37 7.55 4.16 11.96
N GLY A 38 7.21 4.35 13.25
CA GLY A 38 6.74 5.62 13.81
C GLY A 38 5.24 5.88 13.64
N VAL A 39 4.46 4.85 13.29
CA VAL A 39 3.00 4.95 13.15
C VAL A 39 2.33 4.63 14.49
N GLY A 40 1.47 5.52 14.97
CA GLY A 40 0.73 5.31 16.21
C GLY A 40 -0.26 4.14 16.12
N ARG A 41 -0.49 3.45 17.24
CA ARG A 41 -1.40 2.27 17.33
C ARG A 41 -2.80 2.50 16.75
N PRO A 42 -3.47 3.65 16.95
CA PRO A 42 -4.80 3.88 16.37
C PRO A 42 -4.77 3.90 14.83
N VAL A 43 -3.77 4.57 14.26
CA VAL A 43 -3.59 4.63 12.80
C VAL A 43 -3.22 3.26 12.26
N ALA A 44 -2.33 2.54 12.94
CA ALA A 44 -1.97 1.17 12.58
C ALA A 44 -3.20 0.25 12.57
N GLY A 45 -4.12 0.37 13.54
CA GLY A 45 -5.36 -0.41 13.55
C GLY A 45 -6.30 -0.10 12.38
N LEU A 46 -6.30 1.13 11.87
CA LEU A 46 -7.20 1.58 10.80
C LEU A 46 -6.66 1.25 9.39
N VAL A 47 -5.34 1.29 9.21
CA VAL A 47 -4.68 1.08 7.90
C VAL A 47 -5.13 -0.19 7.18
N PRO A 48 -5.20 -1.39 7.80
CA PRO A 48 -5.61 -2.62 7.10
C PRO A 48 -7.02 -2.55 6.53
N TRP A 49 -7.96 -1.95 7.28
CA TRP A 49 -9.34 -1.79 6.86
C TRP A 49 -9.47 -0.76 5.73
N TRP A 50 -8.71 0.33 5.83
CA TRP A 50 -8.60 1.33 4.77
C TRP A 50 -8.05 0.73 3.47
N GLU A 51 -7.01 -0.10 3.56
CA GLU A 51 -6.42 -0.76 2.40
C GLU A 51 -7.40 -1.72 1.72
N ILE A 52 -8.11 -2.55 2.50
CA ILE A 52 -9.13 -3.47 1.96
C ILE A 52 -10.26 -2.69 1.30
N LEU A 53 -10.78 -1.65 1.96
CA LEU A 53 -11.90 -0.87 1.46
C LEU A 53 -11.55 -0.19 0.13
N ILE A 54 -10.44 0.54 0.08
CA ILE A 54 -10.00 1.19 -1.16
C ILE A 54 -9.67 0.17 -2.23
N GLY A 55 -8.96 -0.91 -1.87
CA GLY A 55 -8.60 -1.95 -2.82
C GLY A 55 -9.83 -2.57 -3.48
N ALA A 56 -10.89 -2.84 -2.71
CA ALA A 56 -12.15 -3.37 -3.23
C ALA A 56 -12.88 -2.36 -4.14
N LEU A 57 -12.92 -1.07 -3.74
CA LEU A 57 -13.56 -0.02 -4.55
C LEU A 57 -12.84 0.17 -5.88
N VAL A 58 -11.50 0.22 -5.86
CA VAL A 58 -10.68 0.33 -7.08
C VAL A 58 -10.84 -0.91 -7.95
N ALA A 59 -10.80 -2.12 -7.38
CA ALA A 59 -10.90 -3.37 -8.16
C ALA A 59 -12.22 -3.51 -8.94
N VAL A 60 -13.32 -2.94 -8.42
CA VAL A 60 -14.64 -2.98 -9.05
C VAL A 60 -14.91 -1.72 -9.90
N GLY A 61 -13.97 -0.76 -9.93
CA GLY A 61 -14.12 0.51 -10.65
C GLY A 61 -15.21 1.42 -10.05
N LEU A 62 -15.60 1.19 -8.79
CA LEU A 62 -16.73 1.89 -8.18
C LEU A 62 -16.28 3.24 -7.60
N GLY A 63 -16.83 4.35 -8.13
CA GLY A 63 -16.53 5.69 -7.63
C GLY A 63 -15.24 6.30 -8.18
N SER A 64 -14.68 5.71 -9.25
CA SER A 64 -13.53 6.28 -9.99
C SER A 64 -13.78 7.75 -10.37
N PRO A 65 -12.79 8.65 -10.25
CA PRO A 65 -11.36 8.41 -9.98
C PRO A 65 -10.96 8.46 -8.49
N TRP A 66 -11.89 8.69 -7.57
CA TRP A 66 -11.56 9.02 -6.17
C TRP A 66 -10.85 7.88 -5.41
N PRO A 67 -11.30 6.60 -5.47
CA PRO A 67 -10.59 5.49 -4.85
C PRO A 67 -9.20 5.26 -5.44
N ALA A 68 -9.05 5.42 -6.77
CA ALA A 68 -7.76 5.28 -7.43
C ALA A 68 -6.76 6.36 -6.94
N LEU A 69 -7.23 7.60 -6.79
CA LEU A 69 -6.42 8.69 -6.22
C LEU A 69 -6.05 8.43 -4.75
N ALA A 70 -6.99 7.89 -3.96
CA ALA A 70 -6.75 7.53 -2.57
C ALA A 70 -5.75 6.36 -2.44
N ALA A 71 -5.82 5.37 -3.33
CA ALA A 71 -4.82 4.29 -3.42
C ALA A 71 -3.44 4.85 -3.79
N PHE A 72 -3.37 5.73 -4.78
CA PHE A 72 -2.13 6.42 -5.17
C PHE A 72 -1.52 7.20 -3.99
N ALA A 73 -2.32 8.02 -3.30
CA ALA A 73 -1.88 8.80 -2.15
C ALA A 73 -1.38 7.90 -1.00
N THR A 74 -2.05 6.78 -0.76
CA THR A 74 -1.65 5.79 0.25
C THR A 74 -0.31 5.16 -0.10
N LEU A 75 -0.11 4.73 -1.36
CA LEU A 75 1.18 4.22 -1.86
C LEU A 75 2.29 5.27 -1.76
N ALA A 76 2.00 6.53 -2.09
CA ALA A 76 2.95 7.63 -1.95
C ALA A 76 3.38 7.82 -0.49
N GLY A 77 2.42 7.81 0.45
CA GLY A 77 2.68 7.86 1.88
C GLY A 77 3.56 6.71 2.37
N PHE A 78 3.29 5.48 1.93
CA PHE A 78 4.15 4.32 2.23
C PHE A 78 5.55 4.46 1.65
N THR A 79 5.68 4.97 0.41
CA THR A 79 6.98 5.27 -0.20
C THR A 79 7.78 6.23 0.68
N ALA A 80 7.15 7.33 1.08
CA ALA A 80 7.77 8.37 1.89
C ALA A 80 8.24 7.82 3.24
N ALA A 81 7.41 7.03 3.91
CA ALA A 81 7.78 6.36 5.16
C ALA A 81 9.00 5.45 4.98
N ILE A 82 9.03 4.63 3.94
CA ILE A 82 10.18 3.77 3.60
C ILE A 82 11.45 4.60 3.37
N VAL A 83 11.36 5.66 2.56
CA VAL A 83 12.50 6.53 2.24
C VAL A 83 13.03 7.24 3.49
N VAL A 84 12.16 7.71 4.38
CA VAL A 84 12.57 8.34 5.65
C VAL A 84 13.33 7.35 6.53
N GLN A 85 12.87 6.11 6.64
CA GLN A 85 13.55 5.08 7.44
C GLN A 85 14.92 4.71 6.84
N LEU A 86 15.00 4.55 5.52
CA LEU A 86 16.27 4.29 4.81
C LEU A 86 17.25 5.45 4.97
N ARG A 87 16.80 6.71 4.86
CA ARG A 87 17.64 7.90 5.10
C ARG A 87 18.16 7.99 6.53
N ARG A 88 17.45 7.40 7.49
CA ARG A 88 17.88 7.29 8.90
C ARG A 88 18.80 6.08 9.14
N GLY A 89 19.17 5.33 8.10
CA GLY A 89 19.97 4.10 8.21
C GLY A 89 19.24 2.97 8.93
N ARG A 90 17.91 3.07 9.09
CA ARG A 90 17.10 2.06 9.77
C ARG A 90 16.50 1.13 8.73
N HIS A 91 16.65 -0.17 8.96
CA HIS A 91 16.11 -1.22 8.12
C HIS A 91 15.09 -2.08 8.88
N PRO A 92 13.97 -1.50 9.38
CA PRO A 92 12.94 -2.30 10.02
C PRO A 92 12.33 -3.28 9.02
N GLN A 93 11.59 -4.27 9.53
CA GLN A 93 10.86 -5.18 8.65
C GLN A 93 9.83 -4.37 7.84
N CYS A 94 9.67 -4.68 6.55
CA CYS A 94 8.77 -3.90 5.69
C CYS A 94 7.32 -4.21 6.06
N ALA A 95 6.76 -3.42 6.95
CA ALA A 95 5.42 -3.65 7.47
C ALA A 95 4.33 -3.20 6.46
N CYS A 96 4.66 -2.30 5.52
CA CYS A 96 3.72 -1.77 4.51
C CYS A 96 3.02 -2.84 3.66
N PHE A 97 3.60 -4.02 3.45
CA PHE A 97 3.01 -5.12 2.67
C PHE A 97 2.76 -6.40 3.49
N GLY A 98 2.82 -6.34 4.82
CA GLY A 98 2.66 -7.50 5.68
C GLY A 98 3.72 -8.60 5.48
N ALA A 99 3.32 -9.88 5.63
CA ALA A 99 4.22 -11.04 5.66
C ALA A 99 5.01 -11.31 4.36
N TRP A 100 4.68 -10.65 3.26
CA TRP A 100 5.39 -10.81 1.97
C TRP A 100 6.78 -10.16 1.94
N SER A 101 7.13 -9.43 2.99
CA SER A 101 8.33 -8.60 3.03
C SER A 101 8.99 -8.67 4.40
N THR A 102 9.30 -9.89 4.87
CA THR A 102 10.10 -10.14 6.08
C THR A 102 11.58 -9.81 5.90
N ALA A 103 12.02 -9.60 4.67
CA ALA A 103 13.37 -9.12 4.38
C ALA A 103 13.56 -7.70 4.95
N PRO A 104 14.75 -7.38 5.50
CA PRO A 104 15.06 -6.03 5.95
C PRO A 104 14.84 -5.03 4.80
N LEU A 105 14.25 -3.88 5.12
CA LEU A 105 13.95 -2.83 4.15
C LEU A 105 15.19 -2.48 3.32
N GLY A 106 15.20 -2.87 2.05
CA GLY A 106 16.25 -2.54 1.08
C GLY A 106 15.73 -1.70 -0.09
N VAL A 107 16.65 -1.19 -0.92
CA VAL A 107 16.35 -0.35 -2.10
C VAL A 107 15.36 -1.01 -3.08
N GLY A 108 15.34 -2.35 -3.15
CA GLY A 108 14.35 -3.09 -3.95
C GLY A 108 12.88 -2.83 -3.57
N HIS A 109 12.60 -2.53 -2.30
CA HIS A 109 11.25 -2.18 -1.84
C HIS A 109 10.80 -0.82 -2.38
N VAL A 110 11.74 0.11 -2.56
CA VAL A 110 11.48 1.42 -3.17
C VAL A 110 11.10 1.24 -4.63
N TRP A 111 11.86 0.43 -5.38
CA TRP A 111 11.54 0.13 -6.78
C TRP A 111 10.19 -0.55 -6.96
N ARG A 112 9.86 -1.53 -6.11
CA ARG A 112 8.54 -2.18 -6.11
C ARG A 112 7.43 -1.15 -5.89
N ASN A 113 7.59 -0.26 -4.92
CA ASN A 113 6.57 0.74 -4.62
C ASN A 113 6.46 1.80 -5.72
N LEU A 114 7.56 2.21 -6.34
CA LEU A 114 7.56 3.10 -7.51
C LEU A 114 6.86 2.46 -8.71
N ALA A 115 7.05 1.16 -8.94
CA ALA A 115 6.34 0.43 -10.00
C ALA A 115 4.83 0.43 -9.73
N PHE A 116 4.39 0.16 -8.49
CA PHE A 116 2.98 0.25 -8.13
C PHE A 116 2.43 1.67 -8.22
N LEU A 117 3.24 2.68 -7.90
CA LEU A 117 2.85 4.09 -8.03
C LEU A 117 2.62 4.48 -9.50
N ALA A 118 3.43 3.95 -10.42
CA ALA A 118 3.23 4.13 -11.86
C ALA A 118 1.93 3.46 -12.35
N ILE A 119 1.64 2.24 -11.90
CA ILE A 119 0.39 1.54 -12.24
C ILE A 119 -0.82 2.29 -11.67
N ALA A 120 -0.74 2.78 -10.43
CA ALA A 120 -1.80 3.58 -9.83
C ALA A 120 -2.01 4.92 -10.57
N ALA A 121 -0.94 5.55 -11.09
CA ALA A 121 -1.08 6.75 -11.92
C ALA A 121 -1.81 6.44 -13.24
N VAL A 122 -1.57 5.28 -13.85
CA VAL A 122 -2.32 4.82 -15.03
C VAL A 122 -3.79 4.58 -14.68
N ALA A 123 -4.08 3.95 -13.56
CA ALA A 123 -5.46 3.76 -13.08
C ALA A 123 -6.18 5.11 -12.87
N VAL A 124 -5.50 6.11 -12.30
CA VAL A 124 -6.08 7.46 -12.12
C VAL A 124 -6.27 8.20 -13.44
N GLY A 125 -5.34 8.06 -14.39
CA GLY A 125 -5.36 8.79 -15.66
C GLY A 125 -6.27 8.21 -16.74
N PHE A 126 -6.58 6.90 -16.65
CA PHE A 126 -7.32 6.16 -17.68
C PHE A 126 -8.52 5.35 -17.16
N GLY A 127 -8.82 5.44 -15.85
CA GLY A 127 -10.02 4.88 -15.20
C GLY A 127 -11.30 5.61 -15.60
#